data_AF-A0A6H1ZAU2-F1
#
_entry.id   AF-A0A6H1ZAU2-F1
#
_cell.length_a   1.000
_cell.length_b   1.000
_cell.length_c   1.000
_cell.angle_alpha   90.00
_cell.angle_beta   90.00
_cell.angle_gamma   90.00
#
_symmetry.space_group_name_H-M   'P 1'
#
loop_
_entity.id
_entity.type
_entity.pdbx_description
1 polymer ?
#
loop_
_entity_poly.entity_id
_entity_poly.type
_entity_poly.pdbx_seq_one_letter_code
_entity_poly.pdbx_strand_id
1 'polypeptide(L)'
;MNELVPFDDVQSSIEKFEAGVDSLLERALAEKNPDLAINGANALAGLERITGRSLARILYFLREHWDEFEAGEDYYNYVSNKLKFVKATVDRYCQVHEMLEHFVPPKYLDAIKGKPVRSLFKMASLTAQGYSVDYYDWETLAKMDDRDIEIQVKKIKNNPPRANALVIYITATGEIQCRVNGDDETIDSVGELYVNNQNPHVQRSIERITRCSGLRNV
;
A
#
# COMPACT_ATOMS: atom_id res chain seq x y z
N MET A 1 -25.41 -16.62 -12.28
CA MET A 1 -24.13 -17.35 -12.27
C MET A 1 -23.12 -16.44 -12.94
N ASN A 2 -22.21 -15.85 -12.17
CA ASN A 2 -21.08 -15.12 -12.74
C ASN A 2 -20.06 -16.18 -13.15
N GLU A 3 -19.89 -16.37 -14.46
CA GLU A 3 -18.79 -17.16 -14.99
C GLU A 3 -17.47 -16.55 -14.50
N LEU A 4 -16.69 -17.35 -13.76
CA LEU A 4 -15.31 -17.05 -13.48
C LEU A 4 -14.58 -16.99 -14.82
N VAL A 5 -14.06 -15.82 -15.19
CA VAL A 5 -13.16 -15.70 -16.34
C VAL A 5 -11.89 -16.48 -15.98
N PRO A 6 -11.56 -17.58 -16.67
CA PRO A 6 -10.33 -18.30 -16.40
C PRO A 6 -9.16 -17.45 -16.86
N PHE A 7 -8.16 -17.23 -15.99
CA PHE A 7 -6.89 -16.60 -16.36
C PHE A 7 -5.90 -17.63 -16.94
N ASP A 8 -6.41 -18.67 -17.61
CA ASP A 8 -5.66 -19.89 -17.90
C ASP A 8 -4.60 -19.70 -19.00
N ASP A 9 -4.62 -18.57 -19.72
CA ASP A 9 -3.56 -18.16 -20.64
C ASP A 9 -3.30 -16.64 -20.57
N VAL A 10 -2.58 -16.24 -19.52
CA VAL A 10 -2.14 -14.85 -19.31
C VAL A 10 -1.30 -14.34 -20.49
N GLN A 11 -0.46 -15.18 -21.09
CA GLN A 11 0.41 -14.79 -22.19
C GLN A 11 -0.39 -14.44 -23.45
N SER A 12 -1.34 -15.30 -23.86
CA SER A 12 -2.23 -15.01 -24.98
C SER A 12 -3.12 -13.79 -24.73
N SER A 13 -3.50 -13.56 -23.47
CA SER A 13 -4.30 -12.38 -23.09
C SER A 13 -3.50 -11.08 -23.20
N ILE A 14 -2.21 -11.10 -22.82
CA ILE A 14 -1.29 -9.96 -22.98
C ILE A 14 -1.06 -9.67 -24.47
N GLU A 15 -0.78 -10.68 -25.28
CA GLU A 15 -0.53 -10.50 -26.72
C GLU A 15 -1.76 -9.93 -27.45
N LYS A 16 -2.96 -10.43 -27.13
CA LYS A 16 -4.22 -9.88 -27.66
C LYS A 16 -4.44 -8.43 -27.23
N PHE A 17 -4.05 -8.09 -26.01
CA PHE A 17 -4.18 -6.75 -25.48
C PHE A 17 -3.23 -5.78 -26.19
N GLU A 18 -1.96 -6.15 -26.36
CA GLU A 18 -0.97 -5.35 -27.09
C GLU A 18 -1.38 -5.12 -28.55
N ALA A 19 -1.83 -6.17 -29.25
CA ALA A 19 -2.35 -6.03 -30.61
C ALA A 19 -3.57 -5.08 -30.69
N GLY A 20 -4.41 -5.06 -29.64
CA GLY A 20 -5.51 -4.10 -29.52
C GLY A 20 -5.04 -2.66 -29.37
N VAL A 21 -3.96 -2.42 -28.63
CA VAL A 21 -3.32 -1.10 -28.50
C VAL A 21 -2.76 -0.64 -29.84
N ASP A 22 -2.05 -1.50 -30.56
CA ASP A 22 -1.50 -1.18 -31.88
C ASP A 22 -2.61 -0.79 -32.86
N SER A 23 -3.70 -1.56 -32.90
CA SER A 23 -4.86 -1.24 -33.74
C SER A 23 -5.51 0.10 -33.38
N LEU A 24 -5.60 0.44 -32.08
CA LEU A 24 -6.08 1.74 -31.63
C LEU A 24 -5.19 2.88 -32.16
N LEU A 25 -3.87 2.71 -32.09
CA LEU A 25 -2.90 3.71 -32.55
C LEU A 25 -2.93 3.88 -34.07
N GLU A 26 -3.00 2.79 -34.82
CA GLU A 26 -3.18 2.81 -36.28
C GLU A 26 -4.45 3.56 -36.68
N ARG A 27 -5.56 3.31 -35.97
CA ARG A 27 -6.82 4.04 -36.19
C ARG A 27 -6.71 5.51 -35.85
N ALA A 28 -6.09 5.87 -34.73
CA ALA A 28 -5.87 7.28 -34.36
C ALA A 28 -5.06 8.03 -35.43
N LEU A 29 -4.05 7.38 -36.02
CA LEU A 29 -3.26 7.92 -37.13
C LEU A 29 -4.07 8.02 -38.43
N ALA A 30 -4.80 6.97 -38.80
CA ALA A 30 -5.61 6.93 -40.02
C ALA A 30 -6.72 8.00 -39.99
N GLU A 31 -7.38 8.17 -38.84
CA GLU A 31 -8.44 9.15 -38.61
C GLU A 31 -7.90 10.55 -38.30
N LYS A 32 -6.57 10.71 -38.14
CA LYS A 32 -5.91 11.95 -37.68
C LYS A 32 -6.53 12.52 -36.41
N ASN A 33 -6.96 11.65 -35.51
CA ASN A 33 -7.67 12.00 -34.28
C ASN A 33 -6.84 11.61 -33.05
N PRO A 34 -6.07 12.54 -32.46
CA PRO A 34 -5.25 12.26 -31.29
C PRO A 34 -6.08 11.91 -30.04
N ASP A 35 -7.34 12.33 -29.97
CA ASP A 35 -8.20 12.06 -28.80
C ASP A 35 -8.46 10.57 -28.63
N LEU A 36 -8.45 9.77 -29.72
CA LEU A 36 -8.58 8.31 -29.63
C LEU A 36 -7.43 7.67 -28.85
N ALA A 37 -6.19 8.09 -29.13
CA ALA A 37 -5.01 7.60 -28.43
C ALA A 37 -4.99 8.06 -26.96
N ILE A 38 -5.36 9.32 -26.71
CA ILE A 38 -5.45 9.87 -25.34
C ILE A 38 -6.53 9.15 -24.52
N ASN A 39 -7.70 8.89 -25.10
CA ASN A 39 -8.76 8.14 -24.42
C ASN A 39 -8.34 6.69 -24.13
N GLY A 40 -7.63 6.04 -25.06
CA GLY A 40 -6.99 4.74 -24.82
C GLY A 40 -6.01 4.78 -23.65
N ALA A 41 -5.09 5.75 -23.64
CA ALA A 41 -4.13 5.94 -22.55
C ALA A 41 -4.83 6.16 -21.19
N ASN A 42 -5.92 6.94 -21.17
CA ASN A 42 -6.73 7.14 -19.96
C ASN A 42 -7.38 5.84 -19.48
N ALA A 43 -7.88 5.00 -20.39
CA ALA A 43 -8.45 3.70 -20.05
C ALA A 43 -7.38 2.74 -19.47
N LEU A 44 -6.18 2.73 -20.06
CA LEU A 44 -5.02 1.96 -19.55
C LEU A 44 -4.62 2.42 -18.15
N ALA A 45 -4.54 3.73 -17.91
CA ALA A 45 -4.27 4.29 -16.59
C ALA A 45 -5.36 3.92 -15.57
N GLY A 46 -6.63 3.81 -16.00
CA GLY A 46 -7.73 3.29 -15.19
C GLY A 46 -7.55 1.81 -14.83
N LEU A 47 -7.11 0.99 -15.79
CA LEU A 47 -6.85 -0.43 -15.59
C LEU A 47 -5.76 -0.66 -14.54
N GLU A 48 -4.65 0.07 -14.59
CA GLU A 48 -3.57 -0.01 -13.58
C GLU A 48 -4.09 0.23 -12.15
N ARG A 49 -4.99 1.20 -11.98
CA ARG A 49 -5.60 1.50 -10.68
C ARG A 49 -6.54 0.39 -10.20
N ILE A 50 -7.23 -0.28 -11.13
CA ILE A 50 -8.12 -1.41 -10.82
C ILE A 50 -7.31 -2.66 -10.48
N THR A 51 -6.25 -2.96 -11.23
CA THR A 51 -5.41 -4.15 -11.00
C THR A 51 -4.73 -4.09 -9.64
N GLY A 52 -4.16 -2.95 -9.26
CA GLY A 52 -3.53 -2.79 -7.94
C GLY A 52 -4.49 -3.03 -6.77
N ARG A 53 -5.72 -2.53 -6.86
CA ARG A 53 -6.75 -2.75 -5.82
C ARG A 53 -7.31 -4.17 -5.83
N SER A 54 -7.46 -4.76 -7.00
CA SER A 54 -7.92 -6.15 -7.11
C SER A 54 -6.89 -7.10 -6.50
N LEU A 55 -5.61 -6.86 -6.75
CA LEU A 55 -4.52 -7.58 -6.09
C LEU A 55 -4.52 -7.37 -4.57
N ALA A 56 -4.76 -6.13 -4.09
CA ALA A 56 -4.92 -5.86 -2.66
C ALA A 56 -6.01 -6.73 -2.02
N ARG A 57 -7.17 -6.80 -2.67
CA ARG A 57 -8.31 -7.63 -2.23
C ARG A 57 -7.99 -9.12 -2.24
N ILE A 58 -7.36 -9.63 -3.30
CA ILE A 58 -6.97 -11.05 -3.40
C ILE A 58 -5.99 -11.42 -2.29
N LEU A 59 -4.94 -10.62 -2.10
CA LEU A 59 -3.93 -10.87 -1.07
C LEU A 59 -4.54 -10.79 0.33
N TYR A 60 -5.40 -9.81 0.59
CA TYR A 60 -6.11 -9.73 1.86
C TYR A 60 -6.99 -10.97 2.09
N PHE A 61 -7.80 -11.35 1.10
CA PHE A 61 -8.66 -12.53 1.19
C PHE A 61 -7.87 -13.80 1.48
N LEU A 62 -6.77 -14.02 0.76
CA LEU A 62 -5.90 -15.17 1.01
C LEU A 62 -5.30 -15.17 2.42
N ARG A 63 -4.97 -14.00 2.96
CA ARG A 63 -4.46 -13.87 4.32
C ARG A 63 -5.50 -14.23 5.37
N GLU A 64 -6.72 -13.68 5.25
CA GLU A 64 -7.79 -13.90 6.24
C GLU A 64 -8.30 -15.35 6.26
N HIS A 65 -8.24 -16.03 5.12
CA HIS A 65 -8.72 -17.40 4.97
C HIS A 65 -7.58 -18.40 4.82
N TRP A 66 -6.33 -18.04 5.16
CA TRP A 66 -5.16 -18.87 4.84
C TRP A 66 -5.26 -20.27 5.45
N ASP A 67 -5.72 -20.34 6.69
CA ASP A 67 -5.86 -21.59 7.45
C ASP A 67 -6.87 -22.55 6.81
N GLU A 68 -7.83 -22.04 6.03
CA GLU A 68 -8.83 -22.86 5.33
C GLU A 68 -8.26 -23.61 4.10
N PHE A 69 -7.10 -23.17 3.59
CA PHE A 69 -6.47 -23.80 2.42
C PHE A 69 -5.56 -24.97 2.77
N GLU A 70 -5.27 -25.21 4.05
CA GLU A 70 -4.43 -26.31 4.55
C GLU A 70 -3.08 -26.44 3.81
N ALA A 71 -2.50 -25.31 3.38
CA ALA A 71 -1.38 -25.27 2.45
C ALA A 71 -0.04 -25.79 3.03
N GLY A 72 0.04 -26.03 4.35
CA GLY A 72 1.21 -26.58 5.03
C GLY A 72 2.44 -25.65 5.10
N GLU A 73 2.33 -24.43 4.58
CA GLU A 73 3.35 -23.39 4.68
C GLU A 73 2.75 -22.05 5.14
N ASP A 74 3.60 -21.16 5.66
CA ASP A 74 3.21 -19.81 6.07
C ASP A 74 2.75 -18.97 4.85
N TYR A 75 1.66 -18.22 5.04
CA TYR A 75 1.05 -17.37 4.01
C TYR A 75 2.06 -16.48 3.28
N TYR A 76 2.92 -15.78 4.04
CA TYR A 76 3.85 -14.84 3.45
C TYR A 76 4.93 -15.56 2.65
N ASN A 77 5.40 -16.72 3.12
CA ASN A 77 6.35 -17.53 2.38
C ASN A 77 5.74 -18.03 1.06
N TYR A 78 4.51 -18.56 1.10
CA TYR A 78 3.81 -19.02 -0.12
C TYR A 78 3.70 -17.91 -1.16
N VAL A 79 3.12 -16.78 -0.76
CA VAL A 79 2.87 -15.65 -1.66
C VAL A 79 4.17 -15.05 -2.17
N SER A 80 5.17 -14.87 -1.31
CA SER A 80 6.48 -14.36 -1.71
C SER A 80 7.17 -15.28 -2.72
N ASN A 81 7.06 -16.60 -2.55
CA ASN A 81 7.63 -17.58 -3.46
C ASN A 81 6.95 -17.58 -4.84
N LYS A 82 5.61 -17.47 -4.87
CA LYS A 82 4.81 -17.51 -6.11
C LYS A 82 4.83 -16.19 -6.87
N LEU A 83 4.63 -15.07 -6.18
CA LEU A 83 4.54 -13.74 -6.81
C LEU A 83 5.88 -13.00 -6.91
N LYS A 84 6.95 -13.55 -6.31
CA LYS A 84 8.26 -12.89 -6.21
C LYS A 84 8.22 -11.53 -5.53
N PHE A 85 7.19 -11.30 -4.69
CA PHE A 85 7.08 -10.10 -3.87
C PHE A 85 7.75 -10.33 -2.53
N VAL A 86 8.45 -9.33 -2.03
CA VAL A 86 8.91 -9.33 -0.63
C VAL A 86 7.70 -9.21 0.31
N LYS A 87 7.78 -9.81 1.51
CA LYS A 87 6.71 -9.77 2.53
C LYS A 87 6.15 -8.36 2.76
N ALA A 88 7.02 -7.36 2.87
CA ALA A 88 6.63 -5.96 3.05
C ALA A 88 5.74 -5.41 1.93
N THR A 89 5.86 -5.91 0.70
CA THR A 89 4.98 -5.53 -0.40
C THR A 89 3.60 -6.15 -0.24
N VAL A 90 3.53 -7.44 0.14
CA VAL A 90 2.28 -8.16 0.42
C VAL A 90 1.52 -7.47 1.56
N ASP A 91 2.21 -7.11 2.64
CA ASP A 91 1.62 -6.38 3.76
C ASP A 91 1.02 -5.05 3.34
N ARG A 92 1.73 -4.26 2.52
CA ARG A 92 1.20 -2.98 2.02
C ARG A 92 -0.09 -3.16 1.23
N TYR A 93 -0.18 -4.20 0.41
CA TYR A 93 -1.41 -4.52 -0.32
C TYR A 93 -2.56 -4.86 0.64
N CYS A 94 -2.31 -5.68 1.66
CA CYS A 94 -3.33 -6.00 2.67
C CYS A 94 -3.79 -4.73 3.42
N GLN A 95 -2.84 -3.88 3.83
CA GLN A 95 -3.12 -2.60 4.49
C GLN A 95 -3.97 -1.66 3.62
N VAL A 96 -3.76 -1.63 2.29
CA VAL A 96 -4.62 -0.86 1.39
C VAL A 96 -6.05 -1.34 1.46
N HIS A 97 -6.26 -2.67 1.43
CA HIS A 97 -7.61 -3.22 1.50
C HIS A 97 -8.29 -2.85 2.82
N GLU A 98 -7.62 -3.09 3.96
CA GLU A 98 -8.12 -2.71 5.29
C GLU A 98 -8.47 -1.22 5.39
N MET A 99 -7.58 -0.35 4.90
CA MET A 99 -7.79 1.09 4.89
C MET A 99 -9.09 1.45 4.14
N LEU A 100 -9.27 0.89 2.95
CA LEU A 100 -10.42 1.18 2.09
C LEU A 100 -11.74 0.67 2.68
N GLU A 101 -11.73 -0.47 3.38
CA GLU A 101 -12.95 -1.06 3.96
C GLU A 101 -13.34 -0.43 5.30
N HIS A 102 -12.37 -0.05 6.14
CA HIS A 102 -12.64 0.28 7.54
C HIS A 102 -12.36 1.73 7.94
N PHE A 103 -11.51 2.44 7.19
CA PHE A 103 -11.01 3.76 7.63
C PHE A 103 -11.46 4.91 6.75
N VAL A 104 -11.65 4.69 5.45
CA VAL A 104 -12.05 5.75 4.52
C VAL A 104 -13.56 6.02 4.64
N PRO A 105 -14.00 7.26 4.90
CA PRO A 105 -15.42 7.60 4.93
C PRO A 105 -16.11 7.32 3.58
N PRO A 106 -17.36 6.80 3.56
CA PRO A 106 -18.05 6.45 2.31
C PRO A 106 -18.10 7.57 1.28
N LYS A 107 -18.24 8.82 1.73
CA LYS A 107 -18.25 10.02 0.88
C LYS A 107 -16.99 10.20 0.04
N TYR A 108 -15.83 9.76 0.56
CA TYR A 108 -14.53 9.94 -0.10
C TYR A 108 -14.00 8.64 -0.71
N LEU A 109 -14.71 7.52 -0.51
CA LEU A 109 -14.25 6.19 -0.87
C LEU A 109 -13.92 6.07 -2.36
N ASP A 110 -14.79 6.55 -3.25
CA ASP A 110 -14.58 6.45 -4.70
C ASP A 110 -13.41 7.30 -5.20
N ALA A 111 -13.27 8.51 -4.65
CA ALA A 111 -12.16 9.41 -4.98
C ALA A 111 -10.81 8.83 -4.53
N ILE A 112 -10.76 8.25 -3.32
CA ILE A 112 -9.56 7.58 -2.80
C ILE A 112 -9.28 6.30 -3.59
N LYS A 113 -10.31 5.49 -3.88
CA LYS A 113 -10.23 4.29 -4.75
C LYS A 113 -9.67 4.60 -6.14
N GLY A 114 -9.90 5.82 -6.65
CA GLY A 114 -9.38 6.29 -7.92
C GLY A 114 -7.90 6.67 -7.92
N LYS A 115 -7.20 6.66 -6.77
CA LYS A 115 -5.76 6.97 -6.67
C LYS A 115 -4.90 5.79 -7.12
N PRO A 116 -3.69 6.02 -7.66
CA PRO A 116 -2.71 4.97 -7.91
C PRO A 116 -2.34 4.21 -6.63
N VAL A 117 -2.00 2.93 -6.80
CA VAL A 117 -1.68 2.04 -5.67
C VAL A 117 -0.52 2.57 -4.81
N ARG A 118 0.45 3.25 -5.42
CA ARG A 118 1.57 3.86 -4.69
C ARG A 118 1.12 4.96 -3.73
N SER A 119 0.12 5.75 -4.11
CA SER A 119 -0.50 6.75 -3.23
C SER A 119 -1.29 6.05 -2.12
N LEU A 120 -2.04 5.00 -2.45
CA LEU A 120 -2.76 4.18 -1.49
C LEU A 120 -1.84 3.56 -0.44
N PHE A 121 -0.66 3.07 -0.81
CA PHE A 121 0.33 2.57 0.16
C PHE A 121 0.75 3.63 1.18
N LYS A 122 0.92 4.89 0.76
CA LYS A 122 1.29 5.98 1.68
C LYS A 122 0.16 6.26 2.66
N MET A 123 -1.09 6.32 2.18
CA MET A 123 -2.26 6.55 3.02
C MET A 123 -2.53 5.38 3.97
N ALA A 124 -2.46 4.14 3.48
CA ALA A 124 -2.65 2.94 4.28
C ALA A 124 -1.60 2.79 5.38
N SER A 125 -0.39 3.30 5.15
CA SER A 125 0.64 3.34 6.19
C SER A 125 0.25 4.21 7.40
N LEU A 126 -0.59 5.24 7.21
CA LEU A 126 -1.08 6.07 8.32
C LEU A 126 -1.99 5.26 9.24
N THR A 127 -2.96 4.56 8.66
CA THR A 127 -3.94 3.79 9.41
C THR A 127 -3.29 2.58 10.07
N ALA A 128 -2.39 1.89 9.36
CA ALA A 128 -1.63 0.76 9.91
C ALA A 128 -0.71 1.18 11.08
N GLN A 129 -0.19 2.41 11.07
CA GLN A 129 0.62 2.97 12.16
C GLN A 129 -0.23 3.62 13.27
N GLY A 130 -1.56 3.49 13.23
CA GLY A 130 -2.45 4.02 14.26
C GLY A 130 -2.62 5.53 14.25
N TYR A 131 -2.25 6.24 13.18
CA TYR A 131 -2.55 7.66 13.06
C TYR A 131 -4.07 7.88 12.90
N SER A 132 -4.59 8.91 13.57
CA SER A 132 -5.95 9.37 13.32
C SER A 132 -5.95 10.19 12.04
N VAL A 133 -6.75 9.78 11.07
CA VAL A 133 -7.00 10.54 9.85
C VAL A 133 -8.42 11.04 9.98
N ASP A 134 -8.57 12.34 10.23
CA ASP A 134 -9.90 12.91 10.45
C ASP A 134 -10.64 13.12 9.12
N TYR A 135 -11.88 13.59 9.22
CA TYR A 135 -12.72 13.81 8.04
C TYR A 135 -12.15 14.87 7.08
N TYR A 136 -11.50 15.92 7.60
CA TYR A 136 -10.90 16.97 6.78
C TYR A 136 -9.62 16.49 6.09
N ASP A 137 -8.84 15.65 6.76
CA ASP A 137 -7.69 14.96 6.17
C ASP A 137 -8.12 14.07 5.01
N TRP A 138 -9.18 13.27 5.19
CA TRP A 138 -9.72 12.45 4.11
C TRP A 138 -10.26 13.28 2.94
N GLU A 139 -10.96 14.38 3.24
CA GLU A 139 -11.41 15.32 2.21
C GLU A 139 -10.23 15.87 1.40
N THR A 140 -9.16 16.24 2.10
CA THR A 140 -7.95 16.81 1.51
C THR A 140 -7.26 15.75 0.64
N LEU A 141 -7.00 14.57 1.18
CA LEU A 141 -6.40 13.44 0.46
C LEU A 141 -7.19 13.04 -0.79
N ALA A 142 -8.52 13.09 -0.73
CA ALA A 142 -9.38 12.78 -1.87
C ALA A 142 -9.16 13.76 -3.04
N LYS A 143 -8.96 15.05 -2.75
CA LYS A 143 -8.82 16.12 -3.76
C LYS A 143 -7.39 16.30 -4.26
N MET A 144 -6.38 15.89 -3.50
CA MET A 144 -4.96 16.14 -3.81
C MET A 144 -4.41 15.30 -4.96
N ASP A 145 -3.45 15.85 -5.69
CA ASP A 145 -2.65 15.09 -6.66
C ASP A 145 -1.67 14.14 -5.98
N ASP A 146 -1.28 13.08 -6.68
CA ASP A 146 -0.47 11.99 -6.14
C ASP A 146 0.91 12.42 -5.61
N ARG A 147 1.46 13.48 -6.20
CA ARG A 147 2.76 14.03 -5.79
C ARG A 147 2.69 14.68 -4.42
N ASP A 148 1.54 15.26 -4.09
CA ASP A 148 1.36 16.06 -2.88
C ASP A 148 0.80 15.24 -1.72
N ILE A 149 0.27 14.05 -1.98
CA ILE A 149 -0.20 13.12 -0.93
C ILE A 149 0.88 12.85 0.12
N GLU A 150 2.16 12.79 -0.29
CA GLU A 150 3.26 12.61 0.66
C GLU A 150 3.40 13.77 1.66
N ILE A 151 3.14 14.99 1.21
CA ILE A 151 3.19 16.19 2.04
C ILE A 151 2.08 16.11 3.09
N GLN A 152 0.86 15.74 2.68
CA GLN A 152 -0.26 15.60 3.62
C GLN A 152 -0.04 14.44 4.59
N VAL A 153 0.45 13.30 4.13
CA VAL A 153 0.82 12.16 4.99
C VAL A 153 1.83 12.60 6.07
N LYS A 154 2.84 13.41 5.71
CA LYS A 154 3.79 13.96 6.69
C LYS A 154 3.12 14.92 7.68
N LYS A 155 2.19 15.76 7.22
CA LYS A 155 1.43 16.66 8.12
C LYS A 155 0.58 15.88 9.11
N ILE A 156 -0.14 14.85 8.66
CA ILE A 156 -0.94 13.98 9.54
C ILE A 156 -0.05 13.31 10.58
N LYS A 157 1.16 12.88 10.19
CA LYS A 157 2.14 12.28 11.10
C LYS A 157 2.70 13.23 12.15
N ASN A 158 2.59 14.54 11.95
CA ASN A 158 2.96 15.53 12.97
C ASN A 158 1.91 15.65 14.08
N ASN A 159 0.73 15.05 13.92
CA ASN A 159 -0.26 14.91 14.99
C ASN A 159 0.02 13.64 15.81
N PRO A 160 -0.30 13.64 17.12
CA PRO A 160 -0.18 12.44 17.94
C PRO A 160 -1.09 11.33 17.38
N PRO A 161 -0.68 10.05 17.49
CA PRO A 161 -1.48 8.92 17.03
C PRO A 161 -2.75 8.79 17.88
N ARG A 162 -3.66 7.87 17.53
CA ARG A 162 -4.93 7.68 18.27
C ARG A 162 -4.66 7.28 19.72
N ALA A 163 -5.56 7.64 20.63
CA ALA A 163 -5.57 7.03 21.97
C ALA A 163 -5.66 5.51 21.83
N ASN A 164 -4.85 4.79 22.61
CA ASN A 164 -4.64 3.35 22.56
C ASN A 164 -3.88 2.79 21.33
N ALA A 165 -3.32 3.64 20.46
CA ALA A 165 -2.46 3.16 19.38
C ALA A 165 -1.14 2.63 19.95
N LEU A 166 -0.68 1.46 19.48
CA LEU A 166 0.67 0.99 19.80
C LEU A 166 1.70 1.92 19.13
N VAL A 167 2.53 2.55 19.94
CA VAL A 167 3.64 3.39 19.51
C VAL A 167 4.93 2.63 19.78
N ILE A 168 5.70 2.38 18.73
CA ILE A 168 7.02 1.78 18.85
C ILE A 168 8.04 2.87 18.56
N TYR A 169 9.04 2.98 19.42
CA TYR A 169 10.11 3.94 19.32
C TYR A 169 11.47 3.28 19.49
N ILE A 170 12.49 3.94 18.94
CA ILE A 170 13.89 3.55 19.05
C ILE A 170 14.64 4.68 19.73
N THR A 171 15.36 4.35 20.79
CA THR A 171 16.18 5.30 21.55
C THR A 171 17.50 5.58 20.82
N ALA A 172 18.22 6.62 21.25
CA ALA A 172 19.56 6.92 20.75
C ALA A 172 20.59 5.79 20.97
N THR A 173 20.35 4.89 21.95
CA THR A 173 21.19 3.71 22.18
C THR A 173 20.82 2.54 21.28
N GLY A 174 19.68 2.63 20.59
CA GLY A 174 19.19 1.59 19.70
C GLY A 174 18.18 0.64 20.32
N GLU A 175 17.79 0.86 21.57
CA GLU A 175 16.74 0.08 22.21
C GLU A 175 15.39 0.37 21.56
N ILE A 176 14.67 -0.68 21.19
CA ILE A 176 13.32 -0.62 20.63
C ILE A 176 12.33 -0.86 21.76
N GLN A 177 11.50 0.12 22.01
CA GLN A 177 10.48 0.08 23.05
C GLN A 177 9.10 0.28 22.42
N CYS A 178 8.07 -0.28 23.05
CA CYS A 178 6.70 -0.01 22.70
C CYS A 178 5.89 0.50 23.90
N ARG A 179 4.85 1.27 23.58
CA ARG A 179 3.85 1.72 24.55
C ARG A 179 2.51 1.89 23.87
N VAL A 180 1.44 1.81 24.63
CA VAL A 180 0.11 2.16 24.16
C VAL A 180 -0.10 3.66 24.36
N ASN A 181 -0.47 4.39 23.31
CA ASN A 181 -0.60 5.84 23.36
C ASN A 181 -1.71 6.26 24.34
N GLY A 182 -1.37 7.11 25.31
CA GLY A 182 -2.28 7.48 26.41
C GLY A 182 -2.12 6.63 27.68
N ASP A 183 -1.31 5.56 27.62
CA ASP A 183 -0.78 4.83 28.77
C ASP A 183 0.72 5.16 28.91
N ASP A 184 1.02 6.17 29.72
CA ASP A 184 2.40 6.59 30.00
C ASP A 184 3.07 5.71 31.08
N GLU A 185 2.34 4.79 31.70
CA GLU A 185 2.85 3.94 32.79
C GLU A 185 3.51 2.65 32.28
N THR A 186 3.17 2.18 31.07
CA THR A 186 3.71 0.94 30.50
C THR A 186 4.63 1.22 29.32
N ILE A 187 5.94 1.14 29.56
CA ILE A 187 6.97 1.08 28.52
C ILE A 187 7.56 -0.33 28.54
N ASP A 188 7.37 -1.08 27.46
CA ASP A 188 7.89 -2.43 27.31
C ASP A 188 9.04 -2.46 26.30
N SER A 189 10.09 -3.23 26.62
CA SER A 189 11.22 -3.45 25.70
C SER A 189 10.86 -4.55 24.70
N VAL A 190 11.05 -4.24 23.41
CA VAL A 190 10.75 -5.16 22.28
C VAL A 190 12.04 -5.80 21.73
N GLY A 191 13.18 -5.11 21.87
CA GLY A 191 14.47 -5.59 21.40
C GLY A 191 15.47 -4.46 21.19
N GLU A 192 16.57 -4.73 20.50
CA GLU A 192 17.63 -3.76 20.24
C GLU A 192 18.07 -3.78 18.77
N LEU A 193 18.39 -2.60 18.24
CA LEU A 193 19.02 -2.39 16.95
C LEU A 193 20.32 -1.63 17.15
N TYR A 194 21.45 -2.17 16.69
CA TYR A 194 22.76 -1.53 16.86
C TYR A 194 22.94 -0.28 15.99
N VAL A 195 22.42 0.86 16.43
CA VAL A 195 22.35 2.12 15.66
C VAL A 195 23.69 2.83 15.47
N ASN A 196 24.65 2.62 16.36
CA ASN A 196 25.97 3.30 16.34
C ASN A 196 27.04 2.60 15.48
N ASN A 197 26.62 1.79 14.51
CA ASN A 197 27.54 1.01 13.70
C ASN A 197 28.21 1.86 12.59
N GLN A 198 29.53 1.92 12.51
CA GLN A 198 30.23 2.73 11.52
C GLN A 198 30.21 2.15 10.09
N ASN A 199 29.70 0.93 9.90
CA ASN A 199 29.61 0.30 8.59
C ASN A 199 28.52 0.96 7.72
N PRO A 200 28.86 1.51 6.53
CA PRO A 200 27.89 2.18 5.66
C PRO A 200 26.71 1.31 5.21
N HIS A 201 26.92 -0.01 5.07
CA HIS A 201 25.84 -0.94 4.70
C HIS A 201 24.87 -1.18 5.86
N VAL A 202 25.39 -1.20 7.09
CA VAL A 202 24.56 -1.32 8.29
C VAL A 202 23.78 -0.02 8.50
N GLN A 203 24.39 1.15 8.33
CA GLN A 203 23.71 2.44 8.40
C GLN A 203 22.56 2.58 7.40
N ARG A 204 22.78 2.22 6.14
CA ARG A 204 21.70 2.18 5.13
C ARG A 204 20.58 1.22 5.49
N SER A 205 20.90 0.11 6.17
CA SER A 205 19.92 -0.88 6.62
C SER A 205 19.10 -0.34 7.80
N ILE A 206 19.76 0.31 8.77
CA ILE A 206 19.12 1.01 9.89
C ILE A 206 18.16 2.07 9.37
N GLU A 207 18.61 2.94 8.45
CA GLU A 207 17.76 3.96 7.82
C GLU A 207 16.55 3.36 7.10
N ARG A 208 16.72 2.23 6.42
CA ARG A 208 15.61 1.53 5.76
C ARG A 208 14.62 0.98 6.78
N ILE A 209 15.11 0.35 7.84
CA ILE A 209 14.29 -0.18 8.93
C ILE A 209 13.48 0.96 9.54
N THR A 210 14.14 1.97 10.10
CA THR A 210 13.48 3.10 10.79
C THR A 210 12.47 3.82 9.89
N ARG A 211 12.81 4.06 8.61
CA ARG A 211 11.89 4.72 7.66
C ARG A 211 10.67 3.87 7.30
N CYS A 212 10.79 2.54 7.27
CA CYS A 212 9.73 1.66 6.79
C CYS A 212 8.90 1.01 7.90
N SER A 213 9.44 0.87 9.11
CA SER A 213 8.81 0.19 10.23
C SER A 213 7.88 1.09 11.06
N GLY A 214 7.88 2.41 10.82
CA GLY A 214 7.10 3.34 11.63
C GLY A 214 7.68 3.59 13.03
N LEU A 215 8.91 3.14 13.28
CA LEU A 215 9.65 3.44 14.51
C LEU A 215 9.86 4.95 14.64
N ARG A 216 9.56 5.48 15.83
CA ARG A 216 9.86 6.88 16.17
C ARG A 216 11.23 6.99 16.81
N ASN A 217 12.05 7.94 16.38
CA ASN A 217 13.25 8.28 17.13
C ASN A 217 12.83 9.10 18.35
N VAL A 218 13.32 8.71 19.53
CA VAL A 218 13.17 9.45 20.78
C VAL A 218 14.54 9.95 21.22
#